data_AF-A0A8C7KE54-F1
#
_entry.id   AF-A0A8C7KE54-F1
#
_cell.length_a   1.000
_cell.length_b   1.000
_cell.length_c   1.000
_cell.angle_alpha   90.00
_cell.angle_beta   90.00
_cell.angle_gamma   90.00
#
_symmetry.space_group_name_H-M   'P 1'
#
loop_
_entity.id
_entity.type
_entity.pdbx_description
1 polymer ?
#
loop_
_entity_poly.entity_id
_entity_poly.type
_entity_poly.pdbx_seq_one_letter_code
_entity_poly.pdbx_strand_id
1 'polypeptide(L)'
;HVISDFDMTLTRFAYNGKRCPTSHNILDNSKLISEECKLKDLLNTYYPIEIDSKRTAEEKLPLMVEWWTKAHTLLVQQRIRKDLLQDVVKESDAMLREGYQLFFDHLQEHSIPLLIFSAGLGDVLEEVIRQAGVFHPNVKVFSNYMDFDETVEERKTSYLNAYDIVLVKDETMEVLNALLLCFGVSLPRSSS
;
A
#
# COMPACT_ATOMS: atom_id res chain seq x y z
N HIS A 1 -21.26 6.13 -1.88
CA HIS A 1 -20.00 5.52 -1.40
C HIS A 1 -18.84 6.36 -1.94
N VAL A 2 -17.68 6.35 -1.27
CA VAL A 2 -16.47 7.06 -1.66
C VAL A 2 -15.37 6.03 -1.87
N ILE A 3 -14.56 6.20 -2.91
CA ILE A 3 -13.36 5.39 -3.16
C ILE A 3 -12.17 6.35 -3.18
N SER A 4 -11.14 6.04 -2.41
CA SER A 4 -9.94 6.87 -2.31
C SER A 4 -8.68 6.02 -2.30
N ASP A 5 -7.62 6.54 -2.91
CA ASP A 5 -6.26 6.10 -2.62
C ASP A 5 -5.81 6.62 -1.24
N PHE A 6 -4.71 6.09 -0.71
CA PHE A 6 -4.17 6.45 0.60
C PHE A 6 -2.90 7.29 0.51
N ASP A 7 -1.82 6.73 -0.04
CA ASP A 7 -0.51 7.35 -0.02
C ASP A 7 -0.47 8.60 -0.90
N MET A 8 -0.09 9.74 -0.32
CA MET A 8 -0.09 11.05 -0.99
C MET A 8 -1.49 11.59 -1.37
N THR A 9 -2.55 10.80 -1.16
CA THR A 9 -3.95 11.20 -1.38
C THR A 9 -4.62 11.58 -0.07
N LEU A 10 -4.74 10.63 0.88
CA LEU A 10 -5.21 10.91 2.24
C LEU A 10 -4.07 11.36 3.16
N THR A 11 -2.86 10.83 2.93
CA THR A 11 -1.64 11.34 3.55
C THR A 11 -1.06 12.52 2.76
N ARG A 12 -0.30 13.38 3.46
CA ARG A 12 0.36 14.54 2.86
C ARG A 12 1.52 14.09 1.98
N PHE A 13 1.79 14.86 0.94
CA PHE A 13 3.00 14.69 0.14
C PHE A 13 4.27 15.20 0.84
N ALA A 14 4.17 16.36 1.47
CA ALA A 14 5.26 17.00 2.18
C ALA A 14 4.73 17.90 3.31
N TYR A 15 5.60 18.18 4.27
CA TYR A 15 5.34 19.10 5.36
C TYR A 15 6.63 19.83 5.74
N ASN A 16 6.56 21.16 5.89
CA ASN A 16 7.72 22.02 6.20
C ASN A 16 8.95 21.76 5.32
N GLY A 17 8.72 21.53 4.01
CA GLY A 17 9.79 21.29 3.03
C GLY A 17 10.39 19.87 3.06
N LYS A 18 9.97 19.00 3.99
CA LYS A 18 10.36 17.59 4.03
C LYS A 18 9.26 16.71 3.42
N ARG A 19 9.65 15.71 2.64
CA ARG A 19 8.72 14.71 2.07
C ARG A 19 8.18 13.81 3.18
N CYS A 20 6.87 13.61 3.21
CA CYS A 20 6.24 12.66 4.13
C CYS A 20 6.44 11.23 3.61
N PRO A 21 6.51 10.22 4.49
CA PRO A 21 6.67 8.85 4.07
C PRO A 21 5.36 8.27 3.49
N THR A 22 5.48 7.38 2.50
CA THR A 22 4.41 6.43 2.14
C THR A 22 4.30 5.32 3.19
N SER A 23 3.23 4.52 3.13
CA SER A 23 3.06 3.30 3.94
C SER A 23 4.27 2.35 3.86
N HIS A 24 4.87 2.19 2.69
CA HIS A 24 6.13 1.44 2.52
C HIS A 24 7.30 2.13 3.21
N ASN A 25 7.47 3.45 3.02
CA ASN A 25 8.58 4.18 3.61
C ASN A 25 8.52 4.27 5.13
N ILE A 26 7.34 4.21 5.74
CA ILE A 26 7.18 4.11 7.20
C ILE A 26 7.90 2.86 7.70
N LEU A 27 7.73 1.73 7.01
CA LEU A 27 8.40 0.48 7.36
C LEU A 27 9.89 0.50 6.99
N ASP A 28 10.24 0.94 5.78
CA ASP A 28 11.63 0.98 5.27
C ASP A 28 12.54 1.84 6.15
N ASN A 29 12.03 2.96 6.67
CA ASN A 29 12.80 3.87 7.54
C ASN A 29 12.81 3.42 9.00
N SER A 30 12.09 2.36 9.35
CA SER A 30 12.01 1.88 10.72
C SER A 30 13.27 1.12 11.13
N LYS A 31 13.54 1.09 12.43
CA LYS A 31 14.62 0.26 13.01
C LYS A 31 14.34 -1.25 12.92
N LEU A 32 13.16 -1.65 12.46
CA LEU A 32 12.78 -3.06 12.30
C LEU A 32 13.44 -3.70 11.10
N ILE A 33 13.80 -2.91 10.09
CA ILE A 33 14.57 -3.38 8.95
C ILE A 33 16.04 -3.07 9.28
N SER A 34 16.83 -4.11 9.53
CA SER A 34 18.26 -3.94 9.83
C SER A 34 18.99 -3.18 8.72
N GLU A 35 19.93 -2.30 9.07
CA GLU A 35 20.75 -1.52 8.11
C GLU A 35 21.54 -2.39 7.12
N GLU A 36 21.76 -3.68 7.45
CA GLU A 36 22.38 -4.70 6.59
C GLU A 36 21.41 -5.26 5.52
N CYS A 37 20.21 -4.71 5.39
CA CYS A 37 19.21 -5.28 4.51
C CYS A 37 19.60 -5.10 3.03
N LYS A 38 19.76 -6.25 2.35
CA LYS A 38 19.90 -6.43 0.90
C LYS A 38 18.80 -5.73 0.06
N LEU A 39 17.79 -5.12 0.68
CA LEU A 39 16.81 -4.25 0.04
C LEU A 39 17.44 -3.04 -0.65
N LYS A 40 18.45 -2.39 -0.04
CA LYS A 40 19.20 -1.29 -0.70
C LYS A 40 19.91 -1.80 -1.96
N ASP A 41 20.48 -3.00 -1.92
CA ASP A 41 21.13 -3.62 -3.08
C ASP A 41 20.13 -3.99 -4.18
N LEU A 42 18.95 -4.51 -3.82
CA LEU A 42 17.87 -4.76 -4.77
C LEU A 42 17.40 -3.46 -5.42
N LEU A 43 17.16 -2.39 -4.64
CA LEU A 43 16.79 -1.08 -5.16
C LEU A 43 17.82 -0.57 -6.16
N ASN A 44 19.11 -0.60 -5.82
CA ASN A 44 20.20 -0.18 -6.70
C ASN A 44 20.29 -1.01 -7.99
N THR A 45 19.86 -2.27 -7.95
CA THR A 45 19.88 -3.18 -9.09
C THR A 45 18.69 -2.96 -10.02
N TYR A 46 17.49 -2.84 -9.47
CA TYR A 46 16.24 -2.89 -10.24
C TYR A 46 15.65 -1.52 -10.57
N TYR A 47 15.89 -0.48 -9.77
CA TYR A 47 15.40 0.87 -10.04
C TYR A 47 15.90 1.45 -11.38
N PRO A 48 17.20 1.30 -11.76
CA PRO A 48 17.66 1.74 -13.08
C PRO A 48 16.95 1.06 -14.25
N ILE A 49 16.48 -0.19 -14.05
CA ILE A 49 15.75 -0.97 -15.05
C ILE A 49 14.29 -0.47 -15.16
N GLU A 50 13.66 -0.18 -14.02
CA GLU A 50 12.30 0.38 -13.95
C GLU A 50 12.19 1.66 -14.79
N ILE A 51 13.14 2.59 -14.61
CA ILE A 51 13.15 3.89 -15.30
C ILE A 51 13.78 3.87 -16.70
N ASP A 52 14.32 2.72 -17.14
CA ASP A 52 15.02 2.61 -18.44
C ASP A 52 14.05 2.81 -19.60
N SER A 53 14.10 3.98 -20.25
CA SER A 53 13.25 4.31 -21.41
C SER A 53 13.53 3.47 -22.66
N LYS A 54 14.63 2.70 -22.69
CA LYS A 54 15.03 1.88 -23.84
C LYS A 54 14.42 0.48 -23.81
N ARG A 55 13.91 0.03 -22.67
CA ARG A 55 13.29 -1.29 -22.49
C ARG A 55 11.78 -1.19 -22.60
N THR A 56 11.14 -2.17 -23.25
CA THR A 56 9.68 -2.23 -23.33
C THR A 56 9.08 -2.68 -22.00
N ALA A 57 7.77 -2.50 -21.83
CA ALA A 57 7.07 -2.95 -20.63
C ALA A 57 7.15 -4.48 -20.48
N GLU A 58 7.05 -5.21 -21.58
CA GLU A 58 7.13 -6.68 -21.62
C GLU A 58 8.51 -7.20 -21.17
N GLU A 59 9.59 -6.49 -21.51
CA GLU A 59 10.95 -6.83 -21.09
C GLU A 59 11.21 -6.53 -19.61
N LYS A 60 10.54 -5.49 -19.07
CA LYS A 60 10.67 -5.08 -17.67
C LYS A 60 9.83 -5.95 -16.74
N LEU A 61 8.65 -6.39 -17.19
CA LEU A 61 7.69 -7.13 -16.38
C LEU A 61 8.31 -8.29 -15.56
N PRO A 62 9.05 -9.24 -16.16
CA PRO A 62 9.63 -10.34 -15.38
C PRO A 62 10.68 -9.86 -14.37
N LEU A 63 11.37 -8.76 -14.64
CA LEU A 63 12.38 -8.18 -13.75
C LEU A 63 11.73 -7.43 -12.58
N MET A 64 10.59 -6.77 -12.80
CA MET A 64 9.82 -6.14 -11.74
C MET A 64 9.18 -7.19 -10.84
N VAL A 65 8.63 -8.27 -11.42
CA VAL A 65 8.14 -9.43 -10.65
C VAL A 65 9.27 -9.99 -9.80
N GLU A 66 10.44 -10.27 -10.38
CA GLU A 66 11.60 -10.80 -9.63
C GLU A 66 12.04 -9.84 -8.51
N TRP A 67 12.10 -8.53 -8.78
CA TRP A 67 12.45 -7.53 -7.77
C TRP A 67 11.47 -7.56 -6.60
N TRP A 68 10.18 -7.51 -6.88
CA TRP A 68 9.12 -7.57 -5.86
C TRP A 68 9.16 -8.87 -5.07
N THR A 69 9.33 -10.02 -5.73
CA THR A 69 9.45 -11.32 -5.05
C THR A 69 10.66 -11.36 -4.10
N LYS A 70 11.82 -10.87 -4.55
CA LYS A 70 13.04 -10.84 -3.72
C LYS A 70 12.90 -9.87 -2.54
N ALA A 71 12.39 -8.68 -2.78
CA ALA A 71 12.15 -7.68 -1.75
C ALA A 71 11.17 -8.22 -0.70
N HIS A 72 10.06 -8.81 -1.15
CA HIS A 72 9.06 -9.42 -0.29
C HIS A 72 9.64 -10.58 0.55
N THR A 73 10.44 -11.45 -0.07
CA THR A 73 11.11 -12.56 0.65
C THR A 73 12.02 -12.05 1.77
N LEU A 74 12.80 -10.99 1.51
CA LEU A 74 13.66 -10.39 2.51
C LEU A 74 12.87 -9.75 3.66
N LEU A 75 11.74 -9.10 3.35
CA LEU A 75 10.84 -8.53 4.35
C LEU A 75 10.21 -9.61 5.24
N VAL A 76 9.75 -10.72 4.65
CA VAL A 76 9.24 -11.89 5.41
C VAL A 76 10.32 -12.45 6.33
N GLN A 77 11.58 -12.53 5.86
CA GLN A 77 12.70 -12.99 6.68
C GLN A 77 13.00 -12.09 7.88
N GLN A 78 12.63 -10.80 7.84
CA GLN A 78 12.78 -9.91 9.00
C GLN A 78 11.84 -10.28 10.16
N ARG A 79 10.85 -11.16 9.93
CA ARG A 79 9.87 -11.59 10.95
C ARG A 79 9.28 -10.41 11.72
N ILE A 80 8.89 -9.38 10.97
CA ILE A 80 8.27 -8.18 11.53
C ILE A 80 7.05 -8.64 12.31
N ARG A 81 7.02 -8.35 13.61
CA ARG A 81 5.88 -8.73 14.44
C ARG A 81 4.84 -7.61 14.36
N LYS A 82 3.57 -7.98 14.25
CA LYS A 82 2.45 -7.04 14.10
C LYS A 82 2.36 -6.01 15.24
N ASP A 83 2.74 -6.39 16.46
CA ASP A 83 2.77 -5.49 17.62
C ASP A 83 3.79 -4.35 17.45
N LEU A 84 4.88 -4.59 16.72
CA LEU A 84 5.90 -3.57 16.46
C LEU A 84 5.47 -2.51 15.43
N LEU A 85 4.44 -2.79 14.61
CA LEU A 85 3.93 -1.81 13.64
C LEU A 85 3.35 -0.58 14.32
N GLN A 86 2.78 -0.73 15.52
CA GLN A 86 2.22 0.38 16.29
C GLN A 86 3.32 1.41 16.63
N ASP A 87 4.45 0.92 17.14
CA ASP A 87 5.59 1.76 17.50
C ASP A 87 6.22 2.40 16.25
N VAL A 88 6.35 1.63 15.15
CA VAL A 88 6.89 2.15 13.89
C VAL A 88 6.05 3.28 13.32
N VAL A 89 4.74 3.12 13.28
CA VAL A 89 3.83 4.16 12.79
C VAL A 89 3.89 5.39 13.69
N LYS A 90 3.91 5.18 15.01
CA LYS A 90 3.98 6.25 16.01
C LYS A 90 5.27 7.05 15.95
N GLU A 91 6.40 6.40 15.67
CA GLU A 91 7.71 7.04 15.51
C GLU A 91 7.91 7.67 14.12
N SER A 92 7.01 7.42 13.17
CA SER A 92 7.13 7.91 11.79
C SER A 92 6.67 9.36 11.63
N ASP A 93 7.15 10.01 10.56
CA ASP A 93 6.70 11.34 10.15
C ASP A 93 5.40 11.31 9.29
N ALA A 94 4.62 10.23 9.36
CA ALA A 94 3.38 10.09 8.60
C ALA A 94 2.35 11.14 9.04
N MET A 95 1.75 11.82 8.07
CA MET A 95 0.76 12.87 8.36
C MET A 95 -0.42 12.77 7.39
N LEU A 96 -1.63 12.77 7.95
CA LEU A 96 -2.86 12.95 7.19
C LEU A 96 -3.02 14.42 6.74
N ARG A 97 -3.77 14.62 5.66
CA ARG A 97 -4.08 15.96 5.14
C ARG A 97 -4.90 16.76 6.13
N GLU A 98 -4.79 18.08 6.06
CA GLU A 98 -5.65 18.97 6.84
C GLU A 98 -7.14 18.67 6.56
N GLY A 99 -7.97 18.69 7.60
CA GLY A 99 -9.39 18.37 7.49
C GLY A 99 -9.71 16.87 7.41
N TYR A 100 -8.73 15.96 7.58
CA TYR A 100 -9.00 14.53 7.54
C TYR A 100 -10.07 14.11 8.55
N GLN A 101 -10.04 14.62 9.78
CA GLN A 101 -11.02 14.27 10.82
C GLN A 101 -12.44 14.57 10.35
N LEU A 102 -12.68 15.80 9.89
CA LEU A 102 -13.98 16.21 9.34
C LEU A 102 -14.44 15.31 8.18
N PHE A 103 -13.52 14.94 7.28
CA PHE A 103 -13.81 14.05 6.17
C PHE A 103 -14.27 12.67 6.64
N PHE A 104 -13.49 12.00 7.51
CA PHE A 104 -13.83 10.67 8.01
C PHE A 104 -15.10 10.69 8.88
N ASP A 105 -15.22 11.68 9.77
CA ASP A 105 -16.32 11.79 10.72
C ASP A 105 -17.66 12.07 10.00
N HIS A 106 -17.68 12.98 9.02
CA HIS A 106 -18.89 13.21 8.22
C HIS A 106 -19.32 11.97 7.42
N LEU A 107 -18.37 11.24 6.83
CA LEU A 107 -18.72 10.02 6.11
C LEU A 107 -19.33 8.99 7.06
N GLN A 108 -18.80 8.86 8.27
CA GLN A 108 -19.35 7.97 9.29
C GLN A 108 -20.73 8.43 9.79
N GLU A 109 -20.92 9.72 10.09
CA GLU A 109 -22.18 10.31 10.53
C GLU A 109 -23.31 10.06 9.52
N HIS A 110 -23.01 10.23 8.22
CA HIS A 110 -23.96 9.98 7.15
C HIS A 110 -24.01 8.52 6.68
N SER A 111 -23.31 7.61 7.37
CA SER A 111 -23.22 6.19 7.01
C SER A 111 -22.81 5.96 5.55
N ILE A 112 -21.96 6.83 5.00
CA ILE A 112 -21.45 6.74 3.63
C ILE A 112 -20.27 5.75 3.64
N PRO A 113 -20.32 4.64 2.88
CA PRO A 113 -19.21 3.71 2.82
C PRO A 113 -17.97 4.36 2.19
N LEU A 114 -16.82 4.22 2.85
CA LEU A 114 -15.51 4.62 2.33
C LEU A 114 -14.68 3.38 2.02
N LEU A 115 -14.29 3.19 0.77
CA LEU A 115 -13.31 2.19 0.36
C LEU A 115 -11.96 2.88 0.12
N ILE A 116 -10.95 2.50 0.90
CA ILE A 116 -9.58 2.89 0.66
C ILE A 116 -8.92 1.78 -0.17
N PHE A 117 -8.59 2.10 -1.42
CA PHE A 117 -7.97 1.17 -2.37
C PHE A 117 -6.54 1.64 -2.63
N SER A 118 -5.57 0.93 -2.06
CA SER A 118 -4.18 1.38 -1.99
C SER A 118 -3.23 0.30 -2.52
N ALA A 119 -2.20 0.71 -3.26
CA ALA A 119 -1.07 -0.17 -3.58
C ALA A 119 -0.05 -0.28 -2.42
N GLY A 120 -0.30 0.44 -1.31
CA GLY A 120 0.52 0.50 -0.12
C GLY A 120 0.43 -0.73 0.79
N LEU A 121 1.05 -0.63 1.96
CA LEU A 121 0.98 -1.64 3.02
C LEU A 121 -0.27 -1.44 3.88
N GLY A 122 -1.21 -2.38 3.79
CA GLY A 122 -2.51 -2.34 4.47
C GLY A 122 -2.40 -2.30 5.99
N ASP A 123 -1.54 -3.12 6.59
CA ASP A 123 -1.37 -3.15 8.06
C ASP A 123 -0.81 -1.82 8.59
N VAL A 124 0.08 -1.16 7.83
CA VAL A 124 0.62 0.16 8.18
C VAL A 124 -0.45 1.25 8.01
N LEU A 125 -1.16 1.23 6.88
CA LEU A 125 -2.26 2.15 6.58
C LEU A 125 -3.33 2.11 7.66
N GLU A 126 -3.81 0.92 7.99
CA GLU A 126 -4.83 0.71 9.02
C GLU A 126 -4.37 1.25 10.37
N GLU A 127 -3.10 1.03 10.71
CA GLU A 127 -2.54 1.53 11.97
C GLU A 127 -2.44 3.06 11.98
N VAL A 128 -2.07 3.70 10.85
CA VAL A 128 -2.07 5.17 10.74
C VAL A 128 -3.46 5.75 11.01
N ILE A 129 -4.50 5.25 10.35
CA ILE A 129 -5.87 5.77 10.54
C ILE A 129 -6.46 5.37 11.90
N ARG A 130 -6.02 4.25 12.48
CA ARG A 130 -6.39 3.82 13.83
C ARG A 130 -5.80 4.74 14.90
N GLN A 131 -4.51 5.04 14.84
CA GLN A 131 -3.85 5.97 15.76
C GLN A 131 -4.37 7.40 15.61
N ALA A 132 -4.77 7.78 14.39
CA ALA A 132 -5.41 9.06 14.13
C ALA A 132 -6.88 9.15 14.61
N GLY A 133 -7.45 8.04 15.09
CA GLY A 133 -8.80 7.98 15.66
C GLY A 133 -9.94 8.00 14.64
N VAL A 134 -9.65 7.70 13.37
CA VAL A 134 -10.61 7.85 12.25
C VAL A 134 -10.91 6.53 11.52
N PHE A 135 -10.49 5.39 12.09
CA PHE A 135 -10.80 4.08 11.53
C PHE A 135 -12.22 3.62 11.94
N HIS A 136 -13.21 4.25 11.31
CA HIS A 136 -14.62 4.03 11.59
C HIS A 136 -15.17 2.75 10.93
N PRO A 137 -16.30 2.19 11.41
CA PRO A 137 -16.89 0.97 10.85
C PRO A 137 -17.33 1.06 9.38
N ASN A 138 -17.59 2.26 8.86
CA ASN A 138 -17.92 2.49 7.45
C ASN A 138 -16.71 2.46 6.51
N VAL A 139 -15.49 2.37 7.04
CA VAL A 139 -14.24 2.33 6.29
C VAL A 139 -13.83 0.89 6.00
N LYS A 140 -13.64 0.58 4.72
CA LYS A 140 -13.04 -0.68 4.25
C LYS A 140 -11.70 -0.38 3.59
N VAL A 141 -10.71 -1.23 3.84
CA VAL A 141 -9.37 -1.12 3.25
C VAL A 141 -9.12 -2.32 2.35
N PHE A 142 -8.59 -2.03 1.17
CA PHE A 142 -8.08 -3.01 0.22
C PHE A 142 -6.68 -2.58 -0.19
N SER A 143 -5.69 -3.40 0.18
CA SER A 143 -4.27 -3.07 0.09
C SER A 143 -3.42 -4.34 0.15
N ASN A 144 -2.11 -4.21 0.01
CA ASN A 144 -1.17 -5.31 0.25
C ASN A 144 -1.00 -5.54 1.76
N TYR A 145 -1.47 -6.68 2.27
CA TYR A 145 -1.34 -7.04 3.69
C TYR A 145 -0.19 -8.01 3.93
N MET A 146 0.47 -7.89 5.07
CA MET A 146 1.46 -8.84 5.54
C MET A 146 0.77 -10.09 6.07
N ASP A 147 1.31 -11.25 5.71
CA ASP A 147 0.82 -12.54 6.20
C ASP A 147 1.45 -12.86 7.55
N PHE A 148 0.67 -12.67 8.63
CA PHE A 148 1.03 -13.06 9.99
C PHE A 148 0.26 -14.33 10.36
N ASP A 149 0.65 -15.42 9.71
CA ASP A 149 0.33 -16.85 9.93
C ASP A 149 -1.15 -17.32 10.05
N GLU A 150 -2.18 -16.48 10.28
CA GLU A 150 -3.57 -16.97 10.44
C GLU A 150 -4.69 -16.02 9.94
N THR A 151 -4.39 -14.76 9.58
CA THR A 151 -5.43 -13.76 9.26
C THR A 151 -5.81 -13.65 7.77
N VAL A 152 -4.99 -14.21 6.88
CA VAL A 152 -5.20 -14.11 5.43
C VAL A 152 -6.43 -14.89 4.98
N GLU A 153 -6.67 -16.07 5.55
CA GLU A 153 -7.79 -16.92 5.11
C GLU A 153 -9.15 -16.36 5.58
N GLU A 154 -9.19 -15.71 6.75
CA GLU A 154 -10.37 -14.98 7.24
C GLU A 154 -10.70 -13.77 6.36
N ARG A 155 -9.68 -12.96 6.03
CA ARG A 155 -9.83 -11.79 5.14
C ARG A 155 -10.27 -12.21 3.74
N LYS A 156 -9.66 -13.26 3.19
CA LYS A 156 -10.02 -13.84 1.89
C LYS A 156 -11.48 -14.30 1.87
N THR A 157 -11.95 -14.96 2.94
CA THR A 157 -13.36 -15.36 3.07
C THR A 157 -14.30 -14.15 3.11
N SER A 158 -13.94 -13.09 3.85
CA SER A 158 -14.71 -11.84 3.88
C SER A 158 -14.79 -11.18 2.50
N TYR A 159 -13.68 -11.14 1.76
CA TYR A 159 -13.64 -10.57 0.41
C TYR A 159 -14.45 -11.39 -0.59
N LEU A 160 -14.37 -12.73 -0.56
CA LEU A 160 -15.15 -13.61 -1.43
C LEU A 160 -16.67 -13.46 -1.21
N ASN A 161 -17.09 -13.12 0.00
CA ASN A 161 -18.49 -12.87 0.32
C ASN A 161 -18.97 -11.46 -0.04
N ALA A 162 -18.04 -10.49 -0.10
CA ALA A 162 -18.36 -9.08 -0.27
C ALA A 162 -18.24 -8.58 -1.72
N TYR A 163 -17.44 -9.26 -2.55
CA TYR A 163 -17.12 -8.83 -3.90
C TYR A 163 -17.31 -9.98 -4.89
N ASP A 164 -17.88 -9.66 -6.05
CA ASP A 164 -18.14 -10.64 -7.12
C ASP A 164 -16.84 -11.19 -7.74
N ILE A 165 -15.76 -10.42 -7.66
CA ILE A 165 -14.44 -10.78 -8.21
C ILE A 165 -13.39 -10.50 -7.15
N VAL A 166 -12.65 -11.54 -6.77
CA VAL A 166 -11.51 -11.46 -5.83
C VAL A 166 -10.30 -12.09 -6.50
N LEU A 167 -9.29 -11.27 -6.77
CA LEU A 167 -8.02 -11.74 -7.32
C LEU A 167 -7.15 -12.26 -6.18
N VAL A 168 -6.80 -13.54 -6.21
CA VAL A 168 -5.95 -14.19 -5.21
C VAL A 168 -4.63 -14.52 -5.87
N LYS A 169 -3.51 -13.99 -5.35
CA LYS A 169 -2.15 -14.21 -5.88
C LYS A 169 -1.96 -13.77 -7.35
N ASP A 170 -2.60 -12.66 -7.76
CA ASP A 170 -2.33 -12.03 -9.06
C ASP A 170 -1.03 -11.21 -8.97
N GLU A 171 0.10 -11.89 -9.13
CA GLU A 171 1.43 -11.27 -9.11
C GLU A 171 1.73 -10.45 -10.38
N THR A 172 1.00 -10.70 -11.47
CA THR A 172 1.27 -10.09 -12.78
C THR A 172 0.47 -8.81 -13.02
N MET A 173 -0.59 -8.56 -12.24
CA MET A 173 -1.54 -7.45 -12.40
C MET A 173 -2.23 -7.44 -13.76
N GLU A 174 -2.10 -8.51 -14.56
CA GLU A 174 -2.63 -8.60 -15.91
C GLU A 174 -4.16 -8.60 -15.89
N VAL A 175 -4.76 -9.27 -14.90
CA VAL A 175 -6.21 -9.33 -14.75
C VAL A 175 -6.75 -7.96 -14.35
N LEU A 176 -6.07 -7.27 -13.43
CA LEU A 176 -6.44 -5.90 -13.05
C LEU A 176 -6.31 -4.92 -14.22
N ASN A 177 -5.22 -5.00 -14.98
CA ASN A 177 -4.98 -4.16 -16.16
C ASN A 177 -6.01 -4.44 -17.27
N ALA A 178 -6.36 -5.70 -17.52
CA ALA A 178 -7.40 -6.08 -18.46
C ALA A 178 -8.79 -5.56 -18.02
N LEU A 179 -9.12 -5.63 -16.73
CA LEU A 179 -10.35 -5.06 -16.19
C LEU A 179 -10.40 -3.53 -16.37
N LEU A 180 -9.32 -2.82 -16.06
CA LEU A 180 -9.22 -1.37 -16.25
C LEU A 180 -9.38 -0.95 -17.72
N LEU A 181 -8.82 -1.74 -18.64
CA LEU A 181 -8.99 -1.55 -20.09
C LEU A 181 -10.44 -1.80 -20.54
N CYS A 182 -11.11 -2.82 -19.99
CA CYS A 182 -12.52 -3.12 -20.28
C CYS A 182 -13.48 -2.03 -19.78
N PHE A 183 -13.14 -1.33 -18.69
CA PHE A 183 -13.92 -0.21 -18.15
C PHE A 183 -13.51 1.17 -18.68
N GLY A 184 -12.57 1.24 -19.63
CA GLY A 184 -12.16 2.49 -20.28
C GLY A 184 -11.36 3.43 -19.37
N VAL A 185 -10.84 2.95 -18.24
CA VAL A 185 -10.03 3.74 -17.31
C VAL A 185 -8.57 3.62 -17.74
N SER A 186 -8.04 4.67 -18.36
CA SER A 186 -6.61 4.80 -18.63
C SER A 186 -5.93 5.34 -17.37
N LEU A 187 -5.07 4.56 -16.72
CA LEU A 187 -4.13 5.13 -15.74
C LEU A 187 -3.25 6.16 -16.46
N PRO A 188 -3.03 7.37 -15.91
CA PRO A 188 -2.18 8.35 -16.54
C PRO A 188 -0.77 7.78 -16.67
N ARG A 189 -0.28 7.67 -17.91
CA ARG A 189 1.15 7.47 -18.17
C ARG A 189 1.87 8.62 -17.47
N SER A 190 2.78 8.32 -16.55
CA SER A 190 3.66 9.31 -15.97
C SER A 190 4.52 9.90 -17.09
N SER A 191 4.09 11.06 -17.57
CA SER A 191 4.86 11.92 -18.45
C SER A 191 5.96 12.58 -17.63
N SER A 192 7.22 12.24 -17.91
CA SER A 192 8.46 13.06 -17.90
C SER A 192 9.65 12.19 -17.50
#